data_AF-A0A1F8TWL0-F1
#
_entry.id   AF-A0A1F8TWL0-F1
#
_cell.length_a   1.000
_cell.length_b   1.000
_cell.length_c   1.000
_cell.angle_alpha   90.00
_cell.angle_beta   90.00
_cell.angle_gamma   90.00
#
_symmetry.space_group_name_H-M   'P 1'
#
loop_
_entity.id
_entity.type
_entity.pdbx_description
1 polymer ?
#
loop_
_entity_poly.entity_id
_entity_poly.type
_entity_poly.pdbx_seq_one_letter_code
_entity_poly.pdbx_strand_id
1 'polypeptide(L)'
;MKAVKQHTRGSIAVEAAMIIPIVIITVMIMLYIMLIIFQTCIMQTSANSIAERVAVIYYNNKAGFVSGQTTKANIEGLNLYRRWTSDFEFEQINFKTASLERLQKNSVLKIKDSSLDILQTGNIISRKITVVLDSTYDNPMGALTSIWGLNKNIELSVQAEATIDDPAEFIRNSDFILETALSVPVIKDFEGKWQTIVNKIIDYVNKITKG
;
A
#
# COMPACT_ATOMS: atom_id res chain seq x y z
N MET A 1 60.68 45.79 32.39
CA MET A 1 59.59 44.81 32.22
C MET A 1 58.81 45.16 30.95
N LYS A 2 58.93 44.36 29.88
CA LYS A 2 58.21 44.57 28.62
C LYS A 2 56.82 43.95 28.75
N ALA A 3 55.77 44.77 28.62
CA ALA A 3 54.39 44.30 28.58
C ALA A 3 54.14 43.51 27.28
N VAL A 4 53.84 42.22 27.42
CA VAL A 4 53.42 41.34 26.33
C VAL A 4 51.98 41.73 25.95
N LYS A 5 51.80 42.40 24.80
CA LYS A 5 50.48 42.70 24.23
C LYS A 5 49.84 41.40 23.73
N GLN A 6 48.73 41.00 24.35
CA GLN A 6 47.97 39.82 23.95
C GLN A 6 47.17 40.09 22.65
N HIS A 7 47.48 39.33 21.61
CA HIS A 7 46.74 39.28 20.34
C HIS A 7 45.50 38.37 20.47
N THR A 8 44.40 38.86 21.01
CA THR A 8 43.15 38.07 21.18
C THR A 8 42.05 38.40 20.17
N ARG A 9 42.16 39.52 19.44
CA ARG A 9 41.12 39.98 18.51
C ARG A 9 41.00 39.16 17.21
N GLY A 10 42.08 38.51 16.76
CA GLY A 10 42.06 37.65 15.58
C GLY A 10 41.45 36.28 15.83
N SER A 11 41.53 35.76 17.06
CA SER A 11 41.07 34.42 17.41
C SER A 11 39.55 34.25 17.21
N ILE A 12 38.77 35.26 17.61
CA ILE A 12 37.31 35.25 17.48
C ILE A 12 36.88 35.24 16.01
N ALA A 13 37.61 35.96 15.14
CA ALA A 13 37.33 35.99 13.71
C ALA A 13 37.65 34.64 13.05
N VAL A 14 38.75 33.99 13.44
CA VAL A 14 39.13 32.66 12.94
C VAL A 14 38.15 31.59 13.41
N GLU A 15 37.74 31.64 14.67
CA GLU A 15 36.75 30.71 15.23
C GLU A 15 35.38 30.86 14.54
N ALA A 16 34.90 32.09 14.34
CA ALA A 16 33.67 32.35 13.60
C ALA A 16 33.77 31.92 12.12
N ALA A 17 34.91 32.15 11.48
CA ALA A 17 35.16 31.72 10.09
C ALA A 17 35.13 30.21 9.91
N MET A 18 35.42 29.43 10.96
CA MET A 18 35.32 27.97 10.95
C MET A 18 33.92 27.47 11.35
N ILE A 19 33.26 28.10 12.31
CA ILE A 19 31.96 27.64 12.83
C ILE A 19 30.82 27.90 11.83
N ILE A 20 30.77 29.08 11.21
CA ILE A 20 29.70 29.47 10.28
C ILE A 20 29.50 28.46 9.13
N PRO A 21 30.55 28.04 8.39
CA PRO A 21 30.38 27.07 7.31
C PRO A 21 29.88 25.71 7.80
N ILE A 22 30.31 25.27 9.00
CA ILE A 22 29.83 24.03 9.61
C ILE A 22 28.33 24.10 9.89
N VAL A 23 27.85 25.23 10.44
CA VAL A 23 26.43 25.44 10.71
C VAL A 23 25.63 25.45 9.41
N ILE A 24 26.11 26.14 8.36
CA ILE A 24 25.44 26.18 7.05
C ILE A 24 25.33 24.77 6.44
N ILE A 25 26.41 23.99 6.46
CA ILE A 25 26.40 22.61 5.96
C ILE A 25 25.40 21.76 6.74
N THR A 26 25.37 21.90 8.06
CA THR A 26 24.44 21.15 8.93
C THR A 26 22.98 21.47 8.58
N VAL A 27 22.65 22.75 8.40
CA VAL A 27 21.31 23.19 7.98
C VAL A 27 20.97 22.66 6.58
N MET A 28 21.91 22.70 5.64
CA MET A 28 21.70 22.15 4.29
C MET A 28 21.42 20.64 4.32
N ILE A 29 22.14 19.88 5.15
CA ILE A 29 21.91 18.44 5.34
C ILE A 29 20.52 18.18 5.92
N MET A 30 20.10 18.95 6.94
CA MET A 30 18.76 18.84 7.50
C MET A 30 17.66 19.11 6.46
N LEU A 31 17.80 20.16 5.66
CA LEU A 31 16.87 20.47 4.57
C LEU A 31 16.81 19.35 3.53
N TYR A 32 17.97 18.77 3.19
CA TYR A 32 18.03 17.66 2.24
C TYR A 32 17.30 16.42 2.75
N ILE A 33 17.48 16.06 4.03
CA ILE A 33 16.78 14.93 4.65
C ILE A 33 15.27 15.19 4.68
N MET A 34 14.84 16.40 5.07
CA MET A 34 13.43 16.78 5.06
C MET A 34 12.81 16.66 3.66
N LEU A 35 13.56 17.07 2.63
CA LEU A 35 13.10 16.97 1.24
C LEU A 35 12.90 15.51 0.81
N ILE A 36 13.80 14.59 1.18
CA ILE A 36 13.65 13.16 0.88
C ILE A 36 12.42 12.60 1.58
N ILE A 37 12.27 12.86 2.88
CA ILE A 37 11.12 12.39 3.67
C ILE A 37 9.81 12.92 3.09
N PHE A 38 9.79 14.19 2.70
CA PHE A 38 8.62 14.83 2.10
C PHE A 38 8.23 14.15 0.78
N GLN A 39 9.21 13.83 -0.07
CA GLN A 39 8.97 13.12 -1.32
C GLN A 39 8.44 11.71 -1.09
N THR A 40 9.01 10.96 -0.13
CA THR A 40 8.50 9.64 0.26
C THR A 40 7.04 9.71 0.76
N CYS A 41 6.69 10.76 1.52
CA CYS A 41 5.32 10.97 1.99
C CYS A 41 4.33 11.24 0.84
N ILE A 42 4.69 12.08 -0.14
CA ILE A 42 3.87 12.30 -1.34
C ILE A 42 3.67 11.00 -2.11
N MET A 43 4.73 10.20 -2.24
CA MET A 43 4.67 8.93 -2.95
C MET A 43 3.78 7.93 -2.21
N GLN A 44 3.91 7.83 -0.89
CA GLN A 44 3.10 6.94 -0.04
C GLN A 44 1.62 7.31 -0.06
N THR A 45 1.30 8.60 0.06
CA THR A 45 -0.11 9.07 0.02
C THR A 45 -0.74 8.84 -1.35
N SER A 46 0.05 9.02 -2.42
CA SER A 46 -0.38 8.71 -3.78
C SER A 46 -0.62 7.21 -3.94
N ALA A 47 0.31 6.35 -3.52
CA ALA A 47 0.14 4.89 -3.54
C ALA A 47 -1.10 4.42 -2.75
N ASN A 48 -1.36 5.00 -1.57
CA ASN A 48 -2.54 4.68 -0.78
C ASN A 48 -3.84 5.07 -1.50
N SER A 49 -3.89 6.28 -2.05
CA SER A 49 -5.06 6.74 -2.81
C SER A 49 -5.32 5.91 -4.07
N ILE A 50 -4.26 5.41 -4.71
CA ILE A 50 -4.34 4.53 -5.86
C ILE A 50 -4.89 3.16 -5.42
N ALA A 51 -4.33 2.57 -4.35
CA ALA A 51 -4.78 1.27 -3.83
C ALA A 51 -6.27 1.28 -3.47
N GLU A 52 -6.73 2.32 -2.75
CA GLU A 52 -8.14 2.49 -2.39
C GLU A 52 -9.04 2.63 -3.63
N ARG A 53 -8.62 3.44 -4.61
CA ARG A 53 -9.39 3.63 -5.86
C ARG A 53 -9.50 2.34 -6.67
N VAL A 54 -8.41 1.58 -6.77
CA VAL A 54 -8.43 0.28 -7.45
C VAL A 54 -9.35 -0.68 -6.71
N ALA A 55 -9.32 -0.73 -5.38
CA ALA A 55 -10.22 -1.57 -4.59
C ALA A 55 -11.70 -1.21 -4.83
N VAL A 56 -12.03 0.08 -4.96
CA VAL A 56 -13.39 0.54 -5.29
C VAL A 56 -13.79 0.20 -6.73
N ILE A 57 -12.89 0.36 -7.70
CA ILE A 57 -13.19 0.00 -9.10
C ILE A 57 -13.36 -1.52 -9.23
N TYR A 58 -12.58 -2.29 -8.47
CA TYR A 58 -12.72 -3.73 -8.38
C TYR A 58 -14.13 -4.15 -7.94
N TYR A 59 -14.70 -3.44 -6.95
CA TYR A 59 -16.09 -3.64 -6.52
C TYR A 59 -17.07 -3.30 -7.65
N ASN A 60 -16.94 -2.13 -8.29
CA ASN A 60 -17.97 -1.59 -9.19
C ASN A 60 -17.80 -1.86 -10.70
N ASN A 61 -16.83 -2.69 -11.10
CA ASN A 61 -16.48 -3.16 -12.47
C ASN A 61 -16.24 -2.09 -13.56
N LYS A 62 -16.80 -0.90 -13.43
CA LYS A 62 -16.80 0.22 -14.39
C LYS A 62 -16.98 1.57 -13.68
N ALA A 63 -16.53 1.68 -12.42
CA ALA A 63 -16.52 2.97 -11.73
C ALA A 63 -15.52 3.92 -12.41
N GLY A 64 -15.94 5.17 -12.62
CA GLY A 64 -15.09 6.18 -13.21
C GLY A 64 -13.87 6.50 -12.33
N PHE A 65 -12.69 6.63 -12.95
CA PHE A 65 -11.38 6.87 -12.31
C PHE A 65 -11.37 8.03 -11.30
N VAL A 66 -12.08 9.12 -11.61
CA VAL A 66 -12.07 10.35 -10.80
C VAL A 66 -13.20 10.35 -9.78
N SER A 67 -14.40 9.93 -10.18
CA SER A 67 -15.64 10.06 -9.41
C SER A 67 -15.97 8.85 -8.55
N GLY A 68 -15.42 7.66 -8.86
CA GLY A 68 -15.83 6.40 -8.25
C GLY A 68 -17.28 6.00 -8.57
N GLN A 69 -17.97 6.78 -9.42
CA GLN A 69 -19.37 6.57 -9.75
C GLN A 69 -19.50 5.56 -10.88
N THR A 70 -20.50 4.70 -10.78
CA THR A 70 -20.89 3.75 -11.82
C THR A 70 -22.29 4.11 -12.32
N THR A 71 -22.53 3.95 -13.62
CA THR A 71 -23.84 4.18 -14.24
C THR A 71 -24.71 2.95 -14.04
N LYS A 72 -26.02 3.11 -13.84
CA LYS A 72 -26.99 2.00 -13.65
C LYS A 72 -26.87 0.90 -14.73
N ALA A 73 -26.66 1.29 -15.98
CA ALA A 73 -26.45 0.38 -17.12
C ALA A 73 -25.21 -0.55 -16.97
N ASN A 74 -24.21 -0.13 -16.19
CA ASN A 74 -23.03 -0.94 -15.91
C ASN A 74 -23.24 -1.95 -14.77
N ILE A 75 -24.32 -1.80 -13.99
CA ILE A 75 -24.71 -2.71 -12.91
C ILE A 75 -25.66 -3.80 -13.42
N GLU A 76 -26.57 -3.45 -14.34
CA GLU A 76 -27.64 -4.34 -14.83
C GLU A 76 -27.14 -5.61 -15.55
N GLY A 77 -25.88 -5.65 -16.01
CA GLY A 77 -25.25 -6.81 -16.67
C GLY A 77 -24.33 -7.65 -15.77
N LEU A 78 -24.31 -7.42 -14.45
CA LEU A 78 -23.41 -8.14 -13.56
C LEU A 78 -24.03 -9.49 -13.15
N ASN A 79 -23.38 -10.59 -13.51
CA ASN A 79 -23.74 -11.91 -12.98
C ASN A 79 -23.49 -11.96 -11.45
N LEU A 80 -24.47 -12.47 -10.69
CA LEU A 80 -24.19 -13.16 -9.43
C LEU A 80 -23.09 -14.19 -9.76
N TYR A 81 -22.00 -14.36 -9.05
CA TYR A 81 -20.88 -15.28 -9.39
C TYR A 81 -19.89 -14.78 -10.44
N ARG A 82 -20.01 -13.55 -10.95
CA ARG A 82 -18.99 -12.92 -11.82
C ARG A 82 -17.57 -13.11 -11.29
N ARG A 83 -17.33 -13.00 -9.98
CA ARG A 83 -15.99 -13.12 -9.38
C ARG A 83 -15.37 -14.53 -9.41
N TRP A 84 -16.15 -15.55 -9.77
CA TRP A 84 -15.69 -16.93 -9.98
C TRP A 84 -15.52 -17.24 -11.46
N THR A 85 -16.29 -16.59 -12.34
CA THR A 85 -16.36 -16.92 -13.76
C THR A 85 -15.71 -15.89 -14.69
N SER A 86 -15.42 -14.67 -14.19
CA SER A 86 -14.76 -13.63 -14.97
C SER A 86 -13.32 -13.45 -14.52
N ASP A 87 -12.39 -13.59 -15.46
CA ASP A 87 -11.09 -12.94 -15.35
C ASP A 87 -11.33 -11.43 -15.35
N PHE A 88 -11.05 -10.79 -14.22
CA PHE A 88 -11.16 -9.35 -14.10
C PHE A 88 -10.00 -8.71 -14.87
N GLU A 89 -10.22 -8.44 -16.16
CA GLU A 89 -9.33 -7.58 -16.94
C GLU A 89 -9.66 -6.12 -16.64
N PHE A 90 -9.04 -5.60 -15.58
CA PHE A 90 -8.97 -4.16 -15.37
C PHE A 90 -8.20 -3.54 -16.54
N GLU A 91 -8.71 -2.47 -17.16
CA GLU A 91 -7.92 -1.63 -18.07
C GLU A 91 -6.81 -0.89 -17.28
N GLN A 92 -5.79 -1.65 -16.87
CA GLN A 92 -4.67 -1.21 -16.04
C GLN A 92 -3.90 -0.05 -16.69
N ILE A 93 -3.87 -0.02 -18.03
CA ILE A 93 -3.03 0.89 -18.81
C ILE A 93 -3.49 2.35 -18.64
N ASN A 94 -4.77 2.64 -18.83
CA ASN A 94 -5.31 4.00 -18.71
C ASN A 94 -5.21 4.52 -17.26
N PHE A 95 -5.43 3.64 -16.30
CA PHE A 95 -5.34 3.94 -14.88
C PHE A 95 -3.90 4.24 -14.43
N LYS A 96 -2.94 3.45 -14.91
CA LYS A 96 -1.51 3.60 -14.63
C LYS A 96 -1.00 4.95 -15.13
N THR A 97 -1.29 5.30 -16.39
CA THR A 97 -0.86 6.57 -16.99
C THR A 97 -1.41 7.77 -16.23
N ALA A 98 -2.72 7.82 -15.96
CA ALA A 98 -3.33 8.96 -15.26
C ALA A 98 -2.85 9.11 -13.80
N SER A 99 -2.49 8.01 -13.15
CA SER A 99 -1.94 8.03 -11.79
C SER A 99 -0.49 8.52 -11.78
N LEU A 100 0.33 8.12 -12.75
CA LEU A 100 1.70 8.59 -12.91
C LEU A 100 1.76 10.08 -13.26
N GLU A 101 0.87 10.58 -14.12
CA GLU A 101 0.77 12.02 -14.42
C GLU A 101 0.45 12.86 -13.18
N ARG A 102 -0.46 12.37 -12.32
CA ARG A 102 -0.78 13.04 -11.05
C ARG A 102 0.42 13.07 -10.11
N LEU A 103 1.16 11.97 -10.02
CA LEU A 103 2.38 11.91 -9.23
C LEU A 103 3.44 12.89 -9.75
N GLN A 104 3.66 12.92 -11.06
CA GLN A 104 4.59 13.86 -11.70
C GLN A 104 4.21 15.32 -11.42
N LYS A 105 2.92 15.65 -11.47
CA LYS A 105 2.44 17.01 -11.19
C LYS A 105 2.62 17.43 -9.72
N ASN A 106 2.44 16.50 -8.79
CA ASN A 106 2.48 16.78 -7.34
C ASN A 106 3.87 16.59 -6.73
N SER A 107 4.81 16.00 -7.47
CA SER A 107 6.17 15.77 -7.02
C SER A 107 6.97 17.06 -6.91
N VAL A 108 7.75 17.20 -5.83
CA VAL A 108 8.67 18.33 -5.66
C VAL A 108 9.96 18.08 -6.43
N LEU A 109 10.41 16.83 -6.50
CA LEU A 109 11.56 16.43 -7.29
C LEU A 109 11.16 16.03 -8.71
N LYS A 110 12.04 16.31 -9.67
CA LYS A 110 11.84 15.87 -11.05
C LYS A 110 11.96 14.35 -11.15
N ILE A 111 10.91 13.71 -11.63
CA ILE A 111 10.86 12.27 -11.91
C ILE A 111 11.55 12.01 -13.25
N LYS A 112 12.49 11.07 -13.28
CA LYS A 112 13.11 10.55 -14.50
C LYS A 112 12.40 9.32 -15.02
N ASP A 113 12.08 8.41 -14.11
CA ASP A 113 11.39 7.16 -14.42
C ASP A 113 10.48 6.80 -13.27
N SER A 114 9.35 6.17 -13.58
CA SER A 114 8.35 5.76 -12.60
C SER A 114 7.58 4.56 -13.10
N SER A 115 7.59 3.48 -12.33
CA SER A 115 6.78 2.29 -12.54
C SER A 115 5.73 2.15 -11.45
N LEU A 116 4.54 1.72 -11.87
CA LEU A 116 3.41 1.44 -10.99
C LEU A 116 2.95 0.03 -11.26
N ASP A 117 3.04 -0.84 -10.26
CA ASP A 117 2.58 -2.22 -10.34
C ASP A 117 1.41 -2.42 -9.38
N ILE A 118 0.37 -3.07 -9.88
CA ILE A 118 -0.87 -3.32 -9.15
C ILE A 118 -1.01 -4.84 -9.06
N LEU A 119 -0.78 -5.36 -7.86
CA LEU A 119 -0.86 -6.78 -7.57
C LEU A 119 -2.14 -7.06 -6.79
N GLN A 120 -2.88 -8.07 -7.21
CA GLN A 120 -4.01 -8.57 -6.44
C GLN A 120 -3.56 -9.79 -5.65
N THR A 121 -3.64 -9.71 -4.32
CA THR A 121 -3.19 -10.78 -3.42
C THR A 121 -4.32 -11.15 -2.46
N GLY A 122 -4.50 -12.44 -2.17
CA GLY A 122 -5.46 -12.90 -1.17
C GLY A 122 -6.14 -14.21 -1.53
N ASN A 123 -7.11 -14.61 -0.71
CA ASN A 123 -7.91 -15.82 -0.90
C ASN A 123 -9.31 -15.46 -1.39
N ILE A 124 -10.13 -16.44 -1.77
CA ILE A 124 -11.52 -16.29 -2.23
C ILE A 124 -12.37 -15.49 -1.21
N ILE A 125 -12.03 -15.59 0.07
CA ILE A 125 -12.74 -14.97 1.20
C ILE A 125 -12.27 -13.53 1.47
N SER A 126 -10.97 -13.25 1.36
CA SER A 126 -10.40 -11.91 1.60
C SER A 126 -9.36 -11.57 0.54
N ARG A 127 -9.67 -10.58 -0.30
CA ARG A 127 -8.79 -10.10 -1.37
C ARG A 127 -8.26 -8.70 -1.02
N LYS A 128 -7.01 -8.45 -1.33
CA LYS A 128 -6.32 -7.17 -1.15
C LYS A 128 -5.72 -6.73 -2.47
N ILE A 129 -5.66 -5.43 -2.67
CA ILE A 129 -4.90 -4.78 -3.73
C ILE A 129 -3.63 -4.23 -3.11
N THR A 130 -2.49 -4.67 -3.63
CA THR A 130 -1.18 -4.17 -3.29
C THR A 130 -0.68 -3.31 -4.45
N VAL A 131 -0.36 -2.06 -4.17
CA VAL A 131 0.22 -1.13 -5.13
C VAL A 131 1.68 -0.92 -4.77
N VAL A 132 2.55 -1.14 -5.74
CA VAL A 132 3.99 -0.86 -5.64
C VAL A 132 4.29 0.29 -6.59
N LEU A 133 4.93 1.33 -6.07
CA LEU A 133 5.30 2.51 -6.83
C LEU A 133 6.80 2.72 -6.67
N ASP A 134 7.53 2.54 -7.77
CA ASP A 134 8.95 2.80 -7.85
C ASP A 134 9.15 4.08 -8.66
N SER A 135 9.99 4.98 -8.16
CA SER A 135 10.28 6.24 -8.84
C SER A 135 11.72 6.65 -8.65
N THR A 136 12.32 7.05 -9.77
CA THR A 136 13.69 7.57 -9.83
C THR A 136 13.63 9.08 -9.97
N TYR A 137 14.23 9.78 -9.02
CA TYR A 137 14.27 11.24 -8.94
C TYR A 137 15.65 11.79 -9.25
N ASP A 138 15.72 12.99 -9.84
CA ASP A 138 16.97 13.75 -9.93
C ASP A 138 17.41 14.21 -8.53
N ASN A 139 18.67 13.96 -8.18
CA ASN A 139 19.22 14.43 -6.90
C ASN A 139 19.56 15.93 -6.98
N PRO A 140 18.95 16.80 -6.17
CA PRO A 140 19.25 18.24 -6.17
C PRO A 140 20.70 18.54 -5.73
N MET A 141 21.34 17.64 -4.98
CA MET A 141 22.74 17.72 -4.60
C MET A 141 23.64 16.82 -5.46
N GLY A 142 23.15 16.32 -6.61
CA GLY A 142 23.81 15.34 -7.47
C GLY A 142 25.23 15.73 -7.91
N ALA A 143 25.49 17.02 -8.10
CA ALA A 143 26.84 17.51 -8.41
C ALA A 143 27.80 17.32 -7.22
N LEU A 144 27.36 17.63 -6.00
CA LEU A 144 28.15 17.49 -4.78
C LEU A 144 28.32 16.01 -4.39
N THR A 145 27.28 15.20 -4.52
CA THR A 145 27.33 13.77 -4.19
C THR A 145 28.20 12.99 -5.18
N SER A 146 28.27 13.43 -6.45
CA SER A 146 29.14 12.79 -7.45
C SER A 146 30.64 12.95 -7.16
N ILE A 147 31.05 14.03 -6.49
CA ILE A 147 32.44 14.21 -6.00
C ILE A 147 32.81 13.11 -4.99
N TRP A 148 31.81 12.60 -4.27
CA TRP A 148 31.93 11.53 -3.28
C TRP A 148 31.63 10.14 -3.86
N GLY A 149 31.45 10.01 -5.18
CA GLY A 149 31.16 8.74 -5.86
C GLY A 149 29.74 8.19 -5.65
N LEU A 150 28.81 9.00 -5.13
CA LEU A 150 27.41 8.62 -4.92
C LEU A 150 26.57 8.82 -6.19
N ASN A 151 25.47 8.08 -6.31
CA ASN A 151 24.56 8.15 -7.46
C ASN A 151 23.95 9.56 -7.60
N LYS A 152 23.78 9.99 -8.86
CA LYS A 152 23.12 11.26 -9.23
C LYS A 152 21.60 11.17 -9.13
N ASN A 153 21.05 9.98 -8.97
CA ASN A 153 19.62 9.76 -8.84
C ASN A 153 19.27 9.24 -7.43
N ILE A 154 18.05 9.54 -7.01
CA ILE A 154 17.45 9.01 -5.78
C ILE A 154 16.37 8.02 -6.21
N GLU A 155 16.54 6.76 -5.85
CA GLU A 155 15.55 5.71 -6.09
C GLU A 155 14.71 5.55 -4.83
N LEU A 156 13.39 5.72 -4.97
CA LEU A 156 12.43 5.51 -3.89
C LEU A 156 11.43 4.44 -4.34
N SER A 157 11.06 3.56 -3.42
CA SER A 157 10.01 2.55 -3.59
C SER A 157 9.05 2.62 -2.41
N VAL A 158 7.75 2.61 -2.67
CA VAL A 158 6.71 2.52 -1.64
C VAL A 158 5.68 1.47 -2.01
N GLN A 159 5.13 0.85 -0.97
CA GLN A 159 4.05 -0.12 -1.07
C GLN A 159 2.84 0.38 -0.28
N ALA A 160 1.65 0.23 -0.86
CA ALA A 160 0.39 0.49 -0.19
C ALA A 160 -0.57 -0.68 -0.42
N GLU A 161 -1.43 -0.95 0.55
CA GLU A 161 -2.41 -2.03 0.48
C GLU A 161 -3.81 -1.52 0.79
N ALA A 162 -4.79 -1.97 0.03
CA ALA A 162 -6.20 -1.72 0.29
C ALA A 162 -6.99 -3.04 0.25
N THR A 163 -7.88 -3.24 1.22
CA THR A 163 -8.76 -4.42 1.25
C THR A 163 -9.97 -4.18 0.35
N ILE A 164 -10.39 -5.22 -0.38
CA ILE A 164 -11.62 -5.18 -1.17
C ILE A 164 -12.78 -5.57 -0.25
N ASP A 165 -13.49 -4.56 0.24
CA ASP A 165 -14.65 -4.76 1.12
C ASP A 165 -15.92 -4.95 0.28
N ASP A 166 -16.37 -6.21 0.18
CA ASP A 166 -17.58 -6.59 -0.53
C ASP A 166 -18.39 -7.59 0.32
N PRO A 167 -19.26 -7.10 1.22
CA PRO A 167 -20.01 -7.96 2.12
C PRO A 167 -20.99 -8.87 1.38
N ALA A 168 -21.55 -8.44 0.24
CA ALA A 168 -22.47 -9.24 -0.55
C ALA A 168 -21.77 -10.45 -1.16
N GLU A 169 -20.55 -10.27 -1.69
CA GLU A 169 -19.72 -11.36 -2.18
C GLU A 169 -19.21 -12.27 -1.07
N PHE A 170 -18.92 -11.73 0.11
CA PHE A 170 -18.54 -12.53 1.26
C PHE A 170 -19.67 -13.49 1.67
N ILE A 171 -20.90 -12.99 1.79
CA ILE A 171 -22.08 -13.81 2.11
C ILE A 171 -22.26 -14.88 1.03
N ARG A 172 -22.24 -14.49 -0.26
CA ARG A 172 -22.46 -15.43 -1.36
C ARG A 172 -21.37 -16.50 -1.48
N ASN A 173 -20.10 -16.14 -1.27
CA ASN A 173 -19.00 -17.12 -1.25
C ASN A 173 -19.13 -18.07 -0.05
N SER A 174 -19.57 -17.56 1.10
CA SER A 174 -19.79 -18.37 2.30
C SER A 174 -20.94 -19.36 2.10
N ASP A 175 -22.07 -18.90 1.54
CA ASP A 175 -23.22 -19.75 1.21
C ASP A 175 -22.84 -20.82 0.20
N PHE A 176 -22.10 -20.47 -0.86
CA PHE A 176 -21.64 -21.43 -1.86
C PHE A 176 -20.70 -22.48 -1.26
N ILE A 177 -19.76 -22.07 -0.41
CA ILE A 177 -18.86 -22.99 0.30
C ILE A 177 -19.67 -23.93 1.20
N LEU A 178 -20.66 -23.41 1.92
CA LEU A 178 -21.52 -24.19 2.82
C LEU A 178 -22.38 -25.19 2.04
N GLU A 179 -23.01 -24.76 0.95
CA GLU A 179 -23.82 -25.62 0.07
C GLU A 179 -22.96 -26.72 -0.57
N THR A 180 -21.77 -26.36 -1.07
CA THR A 180 -20.82 -27.33 -1.62
C THR A 180 -20.36 -28.31 -0.54
N ALA A 181 -20.04 -27.83 0.66
CA ALA A 181 -19.64 -28.69 1.77
C ALA A 181 -20.75 -29.67 2.17
N LEU A 182 -22.00 -29.21 2.27
CA LEU A 182 -23.15 -30.06 2.60
C LEU A 182 -23.54 -31.03 1.48
N SER A 183 -23.22 -30.72 0.22
CA SER A 183 -23.47 -31.62 -0.92
C SER A 183 -22.37 -32.69 -1.09
N VAL A 184 -21.20 -32.51 -0.48
CA VAL A 184 -20.15 -33.54 -0.46
C VAL A 184 -20.55 -34.69 0.47
N PRO A 185 -20.66 -35.95 -0.03
CA PRO A 185 -21.13 -37.10 0.74
C PRO A 185 -20.34 -37.35 2.04
N VAL A 186 -19.03 -37.08 2.01
CA VAL A 186 -18.12 -37.27 3.15
C VAL A 186 -18.49 -36.40 4.34
N ILE A 187 -19.01 -35.19 4.11
CA ILE A 187 -19.39 -34.24 5.16
C ILE A 187 -20.77 -34.59 5.73
N LYS A 188 -21.71 -35.03 4.89
CA LYS A 188 -22.98 -35.63 5.36
C LYS A 188 -22.76 -36.86 6.24
N ASP A 189 -21.85 -37.73 5.85
CA ASP A 189 -21.45 -38.89 6.66
C ASP A 189 -20.80 -38.47 7.98
N PHE A 190 -20.04 -37.37 7.98
CA PHE A 190 -19.44 -36.81 9.19
C PHE A 190 -20.49 -36.22 10.14
N GLU A 191 -21.49 -35.50 9.63
CA GLU A 191 -22.62 -34.98 10.42
C GLU A 191 -23.40 -36.12 11.09
N GLY A 192 -23.71 -37.19 10.35
CA GLY A 192 -24.37 -38.38 10.90
C GLY A 192 -23.55 -39.06 11.99
N LYS A 193 -22.23 -39.17 11.80
CA LYS A 193 -21.30 -39.70 12.82
C LYS A 193 -21.23 -38.80 14.05
N TRP A 194 -21.21 -37.49 13.87
CA TRP A 194 -21.17 -36.50 14.95
C TRP A 194 -22.43 -36.55 15.82
N GLN A 195 -23.61 -36.58 15.20
CA GLN A 195 -24.89 -36.74 15.91
C GLN A 195 -24.94 -38.04 16.72
N THR A 196 -24.38 -39.12 16.18
CA THR A 196 -24.29 -40.41 16.89
C THR A 196 -23.41 -40.32 18.15
N ILE A 197 -22.30 -39.57 18.08
CA ILE A 197 -21.41 -39.36 19.23
C ILE A 197 -22.08 -38.48 20.28
N VAL A 198 -22.74 -37.40 19.87
CA VAL A 198 -23.48 -36.50 20.77
C VAL A 198 -24.58 -37.25 21.51
N ASN A 199 -25.36 -38.07 20.81
CA ASN A 199 -26.42 -38.89 21.43
C ASN A 199 -25.86 -39.91 22.43
N LYS A 200 -24.71 -40.53 22.13
CA LYS A 200 -24.02 -41.42 23.08
C LYS A 200 -23.57 -40.68 24.34
N ILE A 201 -23.07 -39.45 24.21
CA ILE A 201 -22.67 -38.62 25.36
C ILE A 201 -23.90 -38.24 26.18
N ILE A 202 -25.00 -37.83 25.54
CA ILE A 202 -26.26 -37.49 26.21
C ILE A 202 -26.83 -38.71 26.97
N ASP A 203 -26.83 -39.89 26.37
CA ASP A 203 -27.26 -41.13 27.03
C ASP A 203 -26.36 -41.50 28.22
N TYR A 204 -25.05 -41.29 28.09
CA TYR A 204 -24.09 -41.55 29.17
C TYR A 204 -24.31 -40.58 30.33
N VAL A 205 -24.51 -39.29 30.04
CA VAL A 205 -24.84 -38.27 31.04
C VAL A 205 -26.18 -38.62 31.70
N ASN A 206 -27.23 -38.92 30.94
CA ASN A 206 -28.53 -39.27 31.49
C ASN A 206 -28.52 -40.52 32.39
N LYS A 207 -27.65 -41.50 32.10
CA LYS A 207 -27.43 -42.66 32.97
C LYS A 207 -26.74 -42.31 34.28
N ILE A 208 -25.83 -41.34 34.27
CA ILE A 208 -25.13 -40.87 35.47
C ILE A 208 -26.03 -39.97 36.32
N THR A 209 -26.93 -39.19 35.72
CA THR A 209 -27.82 -38.26 36.45
C THR A 209 -29.09 -38.93 37.00
N LYS A 210 -29.44 -40.15 36.58
CA LYS A 210 -30.62 -40.91 37.03
C LYS A 210 -30.29 -42.14 37.89
N GLY A 211 -29.02 -42.38 38.23
CA GLY A 211 -28.56 -43.34 39.24
C GLY A 211 -28.07 -42.63 40.48
#